data_AF-A0AAE3R833-F1
#
_entry.id   AF-A0AAE3R833-F1
#
_cell.length_a   1.000
_cell.length_b   1.000
_cell.length_c   1.000
_cell.angle_alpha   90.00
_cell.angle_beta   90.00
_cell.angle_gamma   90.00
#
_symmetry.space_group_name_H-M   'P 1'
#
loop_
_entity.id
_entity.type
_entity.pdbx_description
1 polymer ?
#
loop_
_entity_poly.entity_id
_entity_poly.type
_entity_poly.pdbx_seq_one_letter_code
_entity_poly.pdbx_strand_id
1 'polypeptide(L)'
;MRNLFLQKKNTLETEGRYIKVITEILRLCNTQQVVVIACEKFTTVQTKALIYKKMLENDPALITIFENFELDKVYSMDEMKNILILNLRECVWSRLLSDNGICEIGFGYDYYAYVGFSTFDLPLKQINESIFKNGLFIG
;
A
#
# COMPACT_ATOMS: atom_id res chain seq x y z
N MET A 1 -1.00 30.09 -0.40
CA MET A 1 -0.63 29.22 0.75
C MET A 1 -1.79 28.39 1.33
N ARG A 2 -3.03 28.88 1.38
CA ARG A 2 -4.20 28.12 1.91
C ARG A 2 -4.56 26.84 1.10
N ASN A 3 -4.35 26.84 -0.22
CA ASN A 3 -4.66 25.71 -1.11
C ASN A 3 -3.72 24.49 -0.97
N LEU A 4 -2.41 24.71 -0.77
CA LEU A 4 -1.45 23.61 -0.60
C LEU A 4 -1.66 22.83 0.70
N PHE A 5 -2.05 23.54 1.78
CA PHE A 5 -2.38 22.92 3.06
C PHE A 5 -3.65 22.06 3.00
N LEU A 6 -4.67 22.50 2.25
CA LEU A 6 -5.90 21.73 2.04
C LEU A 6 -5.66 20.48 1.18
N GLN A 7 -4.87 20.61 0.10
CA GLN A 7 -4.45 19.45 -0.70
C GLN A 7 -3.67 18.44 0.12
N LYS A 8 -2.64 18.88 0.87
CA LYS A 8 -1.83 17.98 1.71
C LYS A 8 -2.66 17.29 2.81
N LYS A 9 -3.62 17.99 3.41
CA LYS A 9 -4.52 17.43 4.41
C LYS A 9 -5.44 16.35 3.81
N ASN A 10 -6.01 16.61 2.64
CA ASN A 10 -6.85 15.63 1.93
C ASN A 10 -6.05 14.40 1.47
N THR A 11 -4.81 14.58 1.02
CA THR A 11 -3.93 13.45 0.62
C THR A 11 -3.64 12.52 1.79
N LEU A 12 -3.30 13.06 2.97
CA LEU A 12 -3.03 12.24 4.16
C LEU A 12 -4.29 11.52 4.68
N GLU A 13 -5.47 12.14 4.52
CA GLU A 13 -6.73 11.51 4.89
C GLU A 13 -7.08 10.34 3.96
N THR A 14 -6.95 10.54 2.64
CA THR A 14 -7.15 9.47 1.65
C THR A 14 -6.16 8.33 1.84
N GLU A 15 -4.88 8.64 2.07
CA GLU A 15 -3.83 7.65 2.40
C GLU A 15 -4.25 6.81 3.62
N GLY A 16 -4.71 7.46 4.69
CA GLY A 16 -5.19 6.78 5.89
C GLY A 16 -6.39 5.85 5.64
N ARG A 17 -7.33 6.25 4.78
CA ARG A 17 -8.49 5.43 4.41
C ARG A 17 -8.08 4.16 3.66
N TYR A 18 -7.18 4.30 2.68
CA TYR A 18 -6.62 3.16 1.93
C TYR A 18 -5.90 2.17 2.85
N ILE A 19 -4.98 2.67 3.67
CA ILE A 19 -4.22 1.84 4.62
C ILE A 19 -5.17 1.06 5.52
N LYS A 20 -6.19 1.73 6.06
CA LYS A 20 -7.15 1.10 6.96
C LYS A 20 -7.95 -0.02 6.29
N VAL A 21 -8.51 0.25 5.12
CA VAL A 21 -9.31 -0.73 4.37
C VAL A 21 -8.46 -1.93 3.96
N ILE A 22 -7.27 -1.70 3.39
CA ILE A 22 -6.39 -2.77 2.95
C ILE A 22 -5.91 -3.62 4.12
N THR A 23 -5.56 -3.00 5.25
CA THR A 23 -5.17 -3.73 6.47
C THR A 23 -6.33 -4.57 7.01
N GLU A 24 -7.56 -4.06 6.96
CA GLU A 24 -8.76 -4.80 7.36
C GLU A 24 -9.04 -5.99 6.43
N ILE A 25 -8.92 -5.81 5.11
CA ILE A 25 -9.03 -6.90 4.14
C ILE A 25 -8.00 -8.00 4.42
N LEU A 26 -6.74 -7.64 4.61
CA LEU A 26 -5.67 -8.60 4.90
C LEU A 26 -5.93 -9.38 6.21
N ARG A 27 -6.41 -8.69 7.25
CA ARG A 27 -6.83 -9.34 8.51
C ARG A 27 -7.99 -10.29 8.31
N LEU A 28 -9.01 -9.90 7.54
CA LEU A 28 -10.15 -10.75 7.19
C LEU A 28 -9.73 -11.97 6.38
N CYS A 29 -8.63 -11.87 5.64
CA CYS A 29 -7.99 -12.98 4.93
C CYS A 29 -7.02 -13.78 5.82
N ASN A 30 -6.96 -13.54 7.13
CA ASN A 30 -6.04 -14.18 8.07
C ASN A 30 -4.55 -14.05 7.70
N THR A 31 -4.17 -12.93 7.08
CA THR A 31 -2.78 -12.67 6.66
C THR A 31 -1.91 -12.25 7.84
N GLN A 32 -0.71 -12.82 7.98
CA GLN A 32 0.29 -12.40 8.97
C GLN A 32 1.47 -11.64 8.36
N GLN A 33 1.75 -11.92 7.09
CA GLN A 33 2.81 -11.28 6.33
C GLN A 33 2.45 -11.20 4.84
N VAL A 34 3.11 -10.30 4.13
CA VAL A 34 2.96 -10.12 2.68
C VAL A 34 4.30 -10.29 1.97
N VAL A 35 4.26 -10.84 0.77
CA VAL A 35 5.40 -11.04 -0.13
C VAL A 35 5.29 -10.05 -1.29
N VAL A 36 6.40 -9.40 -1.65
CA VAL A 36 6.48 -8.60 -2.88
C VAL A 36 6.60 -9.54 -4.08
N ILE A 37 5.54 -9.64 -4.88
CA ILE A 37 5.51 -10.54 -6.06
C ILE A 37 5.75 -9.80 -7.39
N ALA A 38 5.69 -8.47 -7.37
CA ALA A 38 6.18 -7.62 -8.45
C ALA A 38 6.60 -6.27 -7.88
N CYS A 39 7.63 -5.66 -8.43
CA CYS A 39 8.02 -4.29 -8.13
C CYS A 39 8.65 -3.62 -9.36
N GLU A 40 8.75 -2.29 -9.35
CA GLU A 40 9.52 -1.58 -10.38
C GLU A 40 11.00 -1.99 -10.33
N LYS A 41 11.69 -1.93 -11.48
CA LYS A 41 13.10 -2.33 -11.57
C LYS A 41 13.95 -1.46 -10.65
N PHE A 42 14.90 -2.09 -9.96
CA PHE A 42 15.80 -1.44 -9.00
C PHE A 42 16.54 -0.20 -9.56
N THR A 43 16.89 -0.20 -10.84
CA THR A 43 17.52 0.97 -11.50
C THR A 43 16.60 2.20 -11.54
N THR A 44 15.29 2.00 -11.68
CA THR A 44 14.28 3.06 -11.60
C THR A 44 14.16 3.58 -10.16
N VAL A 45 14.20 2.69 -9.17
CA VAL A 45 14.18 3.05 -7.74
C VAL A 45 15.42 3.87 -7.36
N GLN A 46 16.62 3.48 -7.82
CA GLN A 46 17.86 4.23 -7.56
C GLN A 46 17.85 5.63 -8.18
N THR A 47 17.32 5.77 -9.40
CA THR A 47 17.19 7.07 -10.07
C THR A 47 16.23 7.99 -9.31
N LYS A 48 15.18 7.39 -8.74
CA LYS A 48 14.18 8.04 -7.89
C LYS A 48 14.67 8.32 -6.47
N ALA A 49 15.66 7.57 -5.97
CA ALA A 49 16.09 7.59 -4.58
C ALA A 49 16.53 8.99 -4.11
N LEU A 50 17.21 9.78 -4.94
CA LEU A 50 17.61 11.14 -4.55
C LEU A 50 16.40 12.07 -4.31
N ILE A 51 15.35 11.90 -5.10
CA ILE A 51 14.12 12.71 -5.04
C ILE A 51 13.31 12.29 -3.81
N TYR A 52 13.08 11.00 -3.64
CA TYR A 52 12.25 10.51 -2.54
C TYR A 52 12.96 10.48 -1.20
N LYS A 53 14.28 10.29 -1.13
CA LYS A 53 15.00 10.34 0.15
C LYS A 53 14.82 11.68 0.86
N LYS A 54 14.76 12.78 0.10
CA LYS A 54 14.43 14.11 0.64
C LYS A 54 12.96 14.22 1.08
N MET A 55 12.03 13.57 0.36
CA MET A 55 10.61 13.54 0.75
C MET A 55 10.36 12.67 1.99
N LEU A 56 11.17 11.63 2.18
CA LEU A 56 11.09 10.65 3.25
C LEU A 56 12.04 10.98 4.42
N GLU A 57 12.84 12.05 4.34
CA GLU A 57 13.92 12.36 5.29
C GLU A 57 13.48 12.44 6.76
N ASN A 58 12.19 12.75 6.99
CA ASN A 58 11.59 12.85 8.31
C ASN A 58 10.95 11.54 8.81
N ASP A 59 11.05 10.44 8.06
CA ASP A 59 10.49 9.13 8.39
C ASP A 59 11.52 8.00 8.14
N PRO A 60 12.38 7.69 9.13
CA PRO A 60 13.43 6.68 9.00
C PRO A 60 12.91 5.28 8.66
N ALA A 61 11.68 4.95 9.05
CA ALA A 61 11.08 3.64 8.77
C ALA A 61 10.75 3.51 7.28
N LEU A 62 10.22 4.57 6.66
CA LEU A 62 9.98 4.61 5.21
C LEU A 62 11.28 4.52 4.42
N ILE A 63 12.34 5.22 4.86
CA ILE A 63 13.66 5.14 4.22
C ILE A 63 14.20 3.71 4.28
N THR A 64 14.14 3.08 5.45
CA THR A 64 14.64 1.71 5.64
C THR A 64 13.93 0.73 4.71
N ILE A 65 12.60 0.83 4.60
CA ILE A 65 11.84 -0.04 3.70
C ILE A 65 12.17 0.28 2.24
N PHE A 66 12.22 1.55 1.86
CA PHE A 66 12.53 1.99 0.50
C PHE A 66 13.91 1.51 0.03
N GLU A 67 14.96 1.67 0.84
CA GLU A 67 16.33 1.28 0.51
C GLU A 67 16.49 -0.24 0.40
N ASN A 68 15.64 -1.01 1.07
CA ASN A 68 15.67 -2.46 1.05
C ASN A 68 14.47 -3.08 0.32
N PHE A 69 13.74 -2.32 -0.51
CA PHE A 69 12.55 -2.81 -1.21
C PHE A 69 12.95 -3.61 -2.44
N GLU A 70 12.58 -4.89 -2.48
CA GLU A 70 12.95 -5.80 -3.57
C GLU A 70 11.90 -6.92 -3.75
N LEU A 71 12.00 -7.61 -4.89
CA LEU A 71 11.18 -8.77 -5.22
C LEU A 71 11.41 -9.90 -4.21
N ASP A 72 10.37 -10.71 -3.95
CA ASP A 72 10.34 -11.85 -3.03
C ASP A 72 10.54 -11.50 -1.55
N LYS A 73 10.66 -10.20 -1.24
CA LYS A 73 10.80 -9.75 0.14
C LYS A 73 9.51 -9.92 0.93
N VAL A 74 9.66 -10.41 2.15
CA VAL A 74 8.58 -10.62 3.12
C VAL A 74 8.53 -9.44 4.08
N TYR A 75 7.32 -8.96 4.36
CA TYR A 75 7.07 -7.92 5.33
C TYR A 75 5.94 -8.31 6.27
N SER A 76 6.10 -7.96 7.54
CA SER A 76 5.06 -8.14 8.55
C SER A 76 3.86 -7.21 8.28
N MET A 77 2.71 -7.53 8.90
CA MET A 77 1.55 -6.63 8.88
C MET A 77 1.83 -5.23 9.46
N ASP A 78 2.81 -5.10 10.37
CA ASP A 78 3.19 -3.79 10.93
C ASP A 78 3.98 -2.95 9.91
N GLU A 79 4.86 -3.58 9.14
CA GLU A 79 5.62 -2.95 8.07
C GLU A 79 4.75 -2.66 6.84
N MET A 80 3.68 -3.42 6.64
CA MET A 80 2.77 -3.28 5.51
C MET A 80 2.25 -1.85 5.37
N LYS A 81 1.91 -1.18 6.47
CA LYS A 81 1.50 0.24 6.45
C LYS A 81 2.50 1.12 5.70
N ASN A 82 3.79 0.92 5.94
CA ASN A 82 4.84 1.74 5.35
C ASN A 82 5.00 1.44 3.85
N ILE A 83 4.83 0.18 3.44
CA ILE A 83 4.81 -0.20 2.02
C ILE A 83 3.63 0.46 1.31
N LEU A 84 2.44 0.45 1.93
CA LEU A 84 1.26 1.12 1.39
C LEU A 84 1.48 2.62 1.23
N ILE A 85 2.12 3.28 2.21
CA ILE A 85 2.50 4.68 2.12
C ILE A 85 3.44 4.92 0.93
N LEU A 86 4.47 4.09 0.76
CA LEU A 86 5.41 4.22 -0.36
C LEU A 86 4.73 4.03 -1.71
N ASN A 87 3.78 3.11 -1.84
CA ASN A 87 3.00 2.92 -3.07
C ASN A 87 2.05 4.11 -3.34
N LEU A 88 1.29 4.54 -2.34
CA LEU A 88 0.32 5.63 -2.46
C LEU A 88 0.96 6.99 -2.76
N ARG A 89 2.21 7.19 -2.33
CA ARG A 89 3.02 8.37 -2.64
C ARG A 89 3.86 8.22 -3.90
N GLU A 90 3.63 7.13 -4.65
CA GLU A 90 4.35 6.80 -5.90
C GLU A 90 5.88 6.74 -5.73
N CYS A 91 6.35 6.50 -4.51
CA CYS A 91 7.77 6.32 -4.23
C CYS A 91 8.26 4.98 -4.78
N VAL A 92 7.40 3.95 -4.70
CA VAL A 92 7.61 2.63 -5.30
C VAL A 92 6.34 2.16 -6.00
N TRP A 93 6.48 1.26 -6.97
CA TRP A 93 5.36 0.47 -7.49
C TRP A 93 5.55 -0.99 -7.11
N SER A 94 4.47 -1.66 -6.65
CA SER A 94 4.50 -3.07 -6.30
C SER A 94 3.15 -3.79 -6.37
N ARG A 95 3.24 -5.12 -6.47
CA ARG A 95 2.17 -6.08 -6.17
C ARG A 95 2.59 -6.93 -4.99
N LEU A 96 1.66 -7.14 -4.07
CA LEU A 96 1.84 -7.80 -2.79
C LEU A 96 0.91 -8.99 -2.71
N LEU A 97 1.40 -10.13 -2.22
CA LEU A 97 0.62 -11.34 -2.02
C LEU A 97 0.62 -11.69 -0.53
N SER A 98 -0.53 -12.04 0.03
CA SER A 98 -0.62 -12.60 1.37
C SER A 98 0.15 -13.92 1.44
N ASP A 99 0.76 -14.21 2.60
CA ASP A 99 1.43 -15.47 2.91
C ASP A 99 0.66 -16.75 2.57
N ASN A 100 -0.66 -16.72 2.72
CA ASN A 100 -1.55 -17.82 2.40
C ASN A 100 -1.99 -17.87 0.91
N GLY A 101 -1.54 -16.94 0.08
CA GLY A 101 -1.88 -16.86 -1.35
C GLY A 101 -3.33 -16.47 -1.66
N ILE A 102 -4.09 -16.02 -0.66
CA ILE A 102 -5.52 -15.70 -0.80
C ILE A 102 -5.76 -14.30 -1.36
N CYS A 103 -5.00 -13.31 -0.89
CA CYS A 103 -5.24 -11.90 -1.18
C CYS A 103 -4.02 -11.31 -1.89
N GLU A 104 -4.28 -10.66 -3.02
CA GLU A 104 -3.29 -9.93 -3.76
C GLU A 104 -3.66 -8.44 -3.81
N ILE A 105 -2.69 -7.57 -3.58
CA ILE A 105 -2.87 -6.12 -3.59
C ILE A 105 -1.89 -5.50 -4.58
N GLY A 106 -2.40 -4.73 -5.53
CA GLY A 106 -1.59 -3.92 -6.44
C GLY A 106 -2.04 -2.46 -6.39
N PHE A 107 -1.10 -1.55 -6.64
CA PHE A 107 -1.43 -0.14 -6.81
C PHE A 107 -1.33 0.25 -8.28
N GLY A 108 -2.40 0.85 -8.79
CA GLY A 108 -2.42 1.46 -10.11
C GLY A 108 -1.91 2.89 -10.05
N TYR A 109 -1.65 3.46 -11.23
CA TYR A 109 -1.57 4.90 -11.38
C TYR A 109 -2.95 5.52 -11.08
N ASP A 110 -2.98 6.80 -10.68
CA ASP A 110 -4.21 7.58 -10.44
C ASP A 110 -5.05 7.21 -9.19
N TYR A 111 -4.40 6.86 -8.07
CA TYR A 111 -5.05 6.58 -6.77
C TYR A 111 -6.02 5.39 -6.76
N TYR A 112 -5.83 4.39 -7.62
CA TYR A 112 -6.56 3.12 -7.56
C TYR A 112 -5.73 2.03 -6.86
N ALA A 113 -6.38 1.26 -6.00
CA ALA A 113 -5.83 0.00 -5.50
C ALA A 113 -6.64 -1.16 -6.09
N TYR A 114 -5.94 -2.15 -6.60
CA TYR A 114 -6.50 -3.42 -7.04
C TYR A 114 -6.36 -4.42 -5.89
N VAL A 115 -7.47 -5.05 -5.53
CA VAL A 115 -7.48 -6.14 -4.56
C VAL A 115 -8.06 -7.37 -5.24
N GLY A 116 -7.24 -8.39 -5.42
CA GLY A 116 -7.60 -9.67 -6.01
C GLY A 116 -7.70 -10.76 -4.97
N PHE A 117 -8.56 -11.75 -5.23
CA PHE A 117 -8.76 -12.89 -4.35
C PHE A 117 -8.71 -14.20 -5.14
N SER A 118 -8.04 -15.21 -4.60
CA SER A 118 -7.90 -16.54 -5.24
C SER A 118 -9.00 -17.53 -4.84
N THR A 119 -9.87 -17.17 -3.89
CA THR A 119 -11.02 -17.97 -3.45
C THR A 119 -12.27 -17.12 -3.27
N PHE A 120 -13.45 -17.76 -3.38
CA PHE A 120 -14.75 -17.14 -3.14
C PHE A 120 -15.22 -17.25 -1.68
N ASP A 121 -14.54 -18.05 -0.85
CA ASP A 121 -14.85 -18.25 0.57
C ASP A 121 -14.31 -17.10 1.43
N LEU A 122 -14.67 -15.87 1.06
CA LEU A 122 -14.24 -14.66 1.72
C LEU A 122 -15.41 -13.94 2.37
N PRO A 123 -15.16 -13.18 3.45
CA PRO A 123 -16.18 -12.35 4.07
C PRO A 123 -16.45 -11.08 3.22
N LEU A 124 -16.89 -11.26 1.96
CA LEU A 124 -17.09 -10.17 0.99
C LEU A 124 -18.02 -9.07 1.50
N LYS A 125 -19.04 -9.43 2.29
CA LYS A 125 -19.93 -8.45 2.93
C LYS A 125 -19.15 -7.53 3.87
N GLN A 126 -18.27 -8.08 4.71
CA GLN A 126 -17.46 -7.31 5.67
C GLN A 126 -16.42 -6.45 4.94
N ILE A 127 -15.84 -6.99 3.87
CA ILE A 127 -14.91 -6.25 2.99
C ILE A 127 -15.61 -5.05 2.36
N ASN A 128 -16.78 -5.24 1.76
CA ASN A 128 -17.57 -4.18 1.15
C ASN A 128 -17.99 -3.12 2.18
N GLU A 129 -18.47 -3.56 3.35
CA GLU A 129 -18.81 -2.65 4.46
C GLU A 129 -17.61 -1.82 4.91
N SER A 130 -16.42 -2.41 5.02
CA SER A 130 -15.19 -1.68 5.34
C SER A 130 -14.87 -0.61 4.28
N ILE A 131 -14.95 -0.97 3.00
CA ILE A 131 -14.69 -0.04 1.87
C ILE A 131 -15.64 1.17 1.95
N PHE A 132 -16.95 0.93 2.00
CA PHE A 132 -17.94 2.01 2.01
C PHE A 132 -17.88 2.85 3.28
N LYS A 133 -17.69 2.24 4.46
CA LYS A 133 -17.60 2.96 5.74
C LYS A 133 -16.41 3.91 5.79
N ASN A 134 -15.33 3.59 5.09
CA ASN A 134 -14.15 4.45 4.99
C ASN A 134 -14.22 5.42 3.78
N GLY A 135 -15.35 5.50 3.09
CA GLY A 135 -15.58 6.45 2.00
C GLY A 135 -14.77 6.14 0.74
N LEU A 136 -14.43 4.87 0.52
CA LEU A 136 -13.87 4.34 -0.71
C LEU A 136 -14.96 3.67 -1.54
N PHE A 137 -14.69 3.42 -2.82
CA PHE A 137 -15.65 2.87 -3.79
C PHE A 137 -15.02 1.70 -4.56
N ILE A 138 -15.88 0.78 -5.01
CA ILE A 138 -15.50 -0.37 -5.84
C ILE A 138 -15.98 -0.07 -7.26
N GLY A 139 -15.09 -0.27 -8.24
CA GLY A 139 -15.37 -0.11 -9.67
C GLY A 139 -15.58 -1.45 -10.38
#